data_AF-W5M826-F1
#
_entry.id   AF-W5M826-F1
#
_cell.length_a   1.000
_cell.length_b   1.000
_cell.length_c   1.000
_cell.angle_alpha   90.00
_cell.angle_beta   90.00
_cell.angle_gamma   90.00
#
_symmetry.space_group_name_H-M   'P 1'
#
loop_
_entity.id
_entity.type
_entity.pdbx_description
1 polymer ?
#
loop_
_entity_poly.entity_id
_entity_poly.type
_entity_poly.pdbx_seq_one_letter_code
_entity_poly.pdbx_strand_id
1 'polypeptide(L)'
;MRPNFLQRIWRQDLIRKSMGQQISSQTQMVINKLPEKVVKHAALVRESGFLTYEEFLGRVAELNEVTTKLGAGQQKHLLFEVQPGSDSSAFWKVAVRVVCTKINKVTGIVEATRIMNLYQFIQLYKDITSQAAEVLDAEGGCAGASGEESSETSCQASMWMGRVKQLTDEEECCICMDGKADLILPCAHSFCQKCIDKWSDRNRNCPICRLQVTAANESWVMSDAPTEEDIASYILNLADEAGHPHRP
;
A
#
# COMPACT_ATOMS: atom_id res chain seq x y z
N MET A 1 21.45 57.00 -8.08
CA MET A 1 20.51 56.10 -8.79
C MET A 1 20.16 54.95 -7.86
N ARG A 2 18.91 54.88 -7.42
CA ARG A 2 18.43 53.86 -6.47
C ARG A 2 18.04 52.60 -7.25
N PRO A 3 18.43 51.38 -6.82
CA PRO A 3 18.06 50.16 -7.54
C PRO A 3 16.54 49.94 -7.48
N ASN A 4 15.98 49.52 -8.61
CA ASN A 4 14.54 49.27 -8.78
C ASN A 4 14.03 48.19 -7.82
N PHE A 5 12.80 48.39 -7.34
CA PHE A 5 12.05 47.54 -6.41
C PHE A 5 12.07 46.04 -6.76
N LEU A 6 12.13 45.72 -8.05
CA LEU A 6 12.20 44.36 -8.58
C LEU A 6 13.51 43.62 -8.22
N GLN A 7 14.66 44.29 -8.10
CA GLN A 7 15.92 43.63 -7.75
C GLN A 7 16.01 43.21 -6.27
N ARG A 8 15.19 43.78 -5.38
CA ARG A 8 15.12 43.38 -3.96
C ARG A 8 14.31 42.10 -3.75
N ILE A 9 13.30 41.85 -4.59
CA ILE A 9 12.43 40.67 -4.52
C ILE A 9 13.21 39.41 -4.94
N TRP A 10 13.95 39.49 -6.06
CA TRP A 10 14.75 38.36 -6.54
C TRP A 10 15.87 37.92 -5.59
N ARG A 11 16.47 38.84 -4.82
CA ARG A 11 17.47 38.46 -3.80
C ARG A 11 16.85 37.80 -2.57
N GLN A 12 15.62 38.14 -2.18
CA GLN A 12 14.93 37.50 -1.06
C GLN A 12 14.41 36.11 -1.43
N ASP A 13 13.91 35.91 -2.65
CA ASP A 13 13.47 34.59 -3.11
C ASP A 13 14.62 33.61 -3.33
N LEU A 14 15.81 34.09 -3.72
CA LEU A 14 17.00 33.23 -3.85
C LEU A 14 17.53 32.75 -2.49
N ILE A 15 17.43 33.59 -1.44
CA ILE A 15 17.80 33.23 -0.06
C ILE A 15 16.76 32.28 0.55
N ARG A 16 15.47 32.43 0.21
CA ARG A 16 14.39 31.54 0.66
C ARG A 16 14.41 30.16 -0.01
N LYS A 17 15.03 30.04 -1.19
CA LYS A 17 15.24 28.75 -1.88
C LYS A 17 16.50 28.00 -1.44
N SER A 18 17.41 28.61 -0.67
CA SER A 18 18.65 27.95 -0.21
C SER A 18 18.59 27.41 1.23
N MET A 19 17.48 27.60 1.95
CA MET A 19 17.23 26.95 3.24
C MET A 19 15.87 26.27 3.20
N GLY A 20 15.85 24.99 3.58
CA GLY A 20 14.77 24.02 3.34
C GLY A 20 13.36 24.59 3.42
N GLN A 21 12.55 24.28 2.40
CA GLN A 21 11.14 24.60 2.36
C GLN A 21 10.42 23.97 3.56
N GLN A 22 10.11 24.80 4.56
CA GLN A 22 9.06 24.50 5.51
C GLN A 22 7.72 24.50 4.75
N ILE A 23 7.00 23.41 4.93
CA ILE A 23 5.70 23.12 4.31
C ILE A 23 4.71 24.23 4.74
N SER A 24 3.96 24.79 3.78
CA SER A 24 2.98 25.86 4.03
C SER A 24 1.91 25.41 5.03
N SER A 25 1.52 26.30 5.96
CA SER A 25 0.48 26.06 6.97
C SER A 25 -0.86 25.66 6.37
N GLN A 26 -1.15 26.08 5.14
CA GLN A 26 -2.37 25.74 4.42
C GLN A 26 -2.37 24.27 3.95
N THR A 27 -1.20 23.74 3.54
CA THR A 27 -1.02 22.32 3.19
C THR A 27 -1.11 21.44 4.43
N GLN A 28 -0.60 21.90 5.57
CA GLN A 28 -0.71 21.20 6.85
C GLN A 28 -2.17 21.03 7.31
N MET A 29 -3.03 22.03 7.09
CA MET A 29 -4.45 21.95 7.44
C MET A 29 -5.25 21.00 6.55
N VAL A 30 -4.85 20.82 5.29
CA VAL A 30 -5.47 19.83 4.38
C VAL A 30 -5.08 18.41 4.79
N ILE A 31 -3.80 18.18 5.11
CA ILE A 31 -3.29 16.87 5.59
C ILE A 31 -3.98 16.46 6.91
N ASN A 32 -4.20 17.39 7.84
CA ASN A 32 -4.87 17.10 9.11
C ASN A 32 -6.37 16.76 8.97
N LYS A 33 -6.99 17.04 7.81
CA LYS A 33 -8.40 16.70 7.51
C LYS A 33 -8.55 15.41 6.70
N LEU A 34 -7.45 14.84 6.20
CA LEU A 34 -7.49 13.56 5.52
C LEU A 34 -7.69 12.44 6.55
N PRO A 35 -8.50 11.41 6.23
CA PRO A 35 -8.61 10.24 7.10
C PRO A 35 -7.21 9.70 7.40
N GLU A 36 -6.95 9.27 8.64
CA GLU A 36 -5.63 8.79 9.09
C GLU A 36 -5.04 7.72 8.15
N LYS A 37 -5.93 6.90 7.58
CA LYS A 37 -5.59 5.94 6.53
C LYS A 37 -5.03 6.62 5.27
N VAL A 38 -5.68 7.66 4.75
CA VAL A 38 -5.19 8.36 3.54
C VAL A 38 -3.83 9.03 3.78
N VAL A 39 -3.57 9.54 4.99
CA VAL A 39 -2.27 10.12 5.36
C VAL A 39 -1.17 9.05 5.44
N LYS A 40 -1.46 7.91 6.10
CA LYS A 40 -0.55 6.75 6.15
C LYS A 40 -0.25 6.22 4.75
N HIS A 41 -1.29 6.11 3.92
CA HIS A 41 -1.17 5.67 2.54
C HIS A 41 -0.32 6.63 1.70
N ALA A 42 -0.54 7.95 1.80
CA ALA A 42 0.23 8.94 1.05
C ALA A 42 1.72 8.99 1.45
N ALA A 43 2.04 8.80 2.74
CA ALA A 43 3.43 8.74 3.21
C ALA A 43 4.17 7.53 2.63
N LEU A 44 3.55 6.36 2.69
CA LEU A 44 4.08 5.11 2.14
C LEU A 44 4.23 5.15 0.62
N VAL A 45 3.27 5.74 -0.11
CA VAL A 45 3.37 5.95 -1.56
C VAL A 45 4.58 6.82 -1.90
N ARG A 46 4.79 7.93 -1.20
CA ARG A 46 5.95 8.82 -1.39
C ARG A 46 7.28 8.11 -1.09
N GLU A 47 7.35 7.32 -0.02
CA GLU A 47 8.55 6.55 0.34
C GLU A 47 8.85 5.43 -0.66
N SER A 48 7.81 4.76 -1.18
CA SER A 48 7.95 3.76 -2.25
C SER A 48 8.34 4.36 -3.61
N GLY A 49 8.15 5.68 -3.79
CA GLY A 49 8.49 6.41 -5.00
C GLY A 49 9.97 6.29 -5.40
N PHE A 50 10.87 6.21 -4.42
CA PHE A 50 12.31 6.06 -4.64
C PHE A 50 12.82 4.61 -4.57
N LEU A 51 11.96 3.66 -4.20
CA LEU A 51 12.35 2.26 -4.05
C LEU A 51 12.85 1.66 -5.36
N THR A 52 14.08 1.18 -5.41
CA THR A 52 14.60 0.43 -6.55
C THR A 52 14.08 -1.01 -6.52
N TYR A 53 14.13 -1.68 -7.67
CA TYR A 53 13.70 -3.08 -7.75
C TYR A 53 14.63 -4.01 -6.93
N GLU A 54 15.93 -3.72 -6.93
CA GLU A 54 16.92 -4.45 -6.11
C GLU A 54 16.65 -4.30 -4.61
N GLU A 55 16.38 -3.09 -4.13
CA GLU A 55 15.98 -2.87 -2.74
C GLU A 55 14.66 -3.56 -2.40
N PHE A 56 13.70 -3.61 -3.32
CA PHE A 56 12.45 -4.33 -3.13
C PHE A 56 12.68 -5.84 -2.97
N LEU A 57 13.46 -6.47 -3.85
CA LEU A 57 13.83 -7.87 -3.71
C LEU A 57 14.61 -8.15 -2.43
N GLY A 58 15.51 -7.23 -2.05
CA GLY A 58 16.21 -7.26 -0.77
C GLY A 58 15.24 -7.32 0.42
N ARG A 59 14.18 -6.51 0.42
CA ARG A 59 13.14 -6.53 1.46
C ARG A 59 12.34 -7.84 1.47
N VAL A 60 12.06 -8.43 0.31
CA VAL A 60 11.38 -9.75 0.24
C VAL A 60 12.27 -10.84 0.86
N ALA A 61 13.56 -10.84 0.54
CA ALA A 61 14.53 -11.79 1.09
C ALA A 61 14.70 -11.62 2.61
N GLU A 62 14.88 -10.38 3.07
CA GLU A 62 14.98 -10.05 4.50
C GLU A 62 13.73 -10.49 5.27
N LEU A 63 12.54 -10.27 4.71
CA LEU A 63 11.30 -10.68 5.36
C LEU A 63 11.20 -12.20 5.54
N ASN A 64 11.62 -12.97 4.53
CA ASN A 64 11.72 -14.43 4.63
C ASN A 64 12.72 -14.86 5.72
N GLU A 65 13.86 -14.19 5.81
CA GLU A 65 14.87 -14.47 6.84
C GLU A 65 14.35 -14.17 8.24
N VAL A 66 13.78 -12.99 8.46
CA VAL A 66 13.23 -12.54 9.74
C VAL A 66 12.12 -13.47 10.21
N THR A 67 11.14 -13.77 9.34
CA THR A 67 10.02 -14.65 9.70
C THR A 67 10.46 -16.09 9.94
N THR A 68 11.53 -16.55 9.30
CA THR A 68 12.15 -17.86 9.57
C THR A 68 12.85 -17.87 10.93
N LYS A 69 13.67 -16.86 11.23
CA LYS A 69 14.40 -16.73 12.50
C LYS A 69 13.46 -16.70 13.70
N LEU A 70 12.48 -15.80 13.65
CA LEU A 70 11.49 -15.64 14.70
C LEU A 70 10.51 -16.84 14.80
N GLY A 71 10.33 -17.58 13.71
CA GLY A 71 9.59 -18.84 13.67
C GLY A 71 10.44 -20.09 13.95
N ALA A 72 11.67 -19.94 14.48
CA ALA A 72 12.51 -21.06 14.86
C ALA A 72 11.80 -21.91 15.94
N GLY A 73 11.79 -23.23 15.77
CA GLY A 73 11.05 -24.14 16.64
C GLY A 73 9.55 -24.27 16.37
N GLN A 74 8.97 -23.45 15.48
CA GLN A 74 7.56 -23.58 15.09
C GLN A 74 7.38 -24.48 13.86
N GLN A 75 6.28 -25.23 13.84
CA GLN A 75 5.90 -26.11 12.73
C GLN A 75 5.41 -25.37 11.48
N LYS A 76 5.14 -24.06 11.58
CA LYS A 76 4.57 -23.25 10.50
C LYS A 76 5.51 -22.09 10.17
N HIS A 77 5.57 -21.70 8.91
CA HIS A 77 6.30 -20.52 8.45
C HIS A 77 5.55 -19.82 7.32
N LEU A 78 5.93 -18.56 7.10
CA LEU A 78 5.51 -17.78 5.95
C LEU A 78 6.63 -17.77 4.92
N LEU A 79 6.24 -17.82 3.66
CA LEU A 79 7.10 -17.66 2.50
C LEU A 79 6.56 -16.51 1.66
N PHE A 80 7.44 -15.59 1.27
CA PHE A 80 7.14 -14.44 0.43
C PHE A 80 7.87 -14.57 -0.90
N GLU A 81 7.12 -14.51 -1.99
CA GLU A 81 7.65 -14.63 -3.34
C GLU A 81 7.00 -13.59 -4.26
N VAL A 82 7.75 -13.10 -5.25
CA VAL A 82 7.18 -12.23 -6.28
C VAL A 82 6.40 -13.10 -7.26
N GLN A 83 5.16 -12.72 -7.56
CA GLN A 83 4.34 -13.42 -8.53
C GLN A 83 4.99 -13.28 -9.92
N PRO A 84 5.32 -14.40 -10.60
CA PRO A 84 5.96 -14.35 -11.92
C PRO A 84 5.14 -13.52 -12.91
N GLY A 85 5.82 -12.61 -13.62
CA GLY A 85 5.20 -11.74 -14.62
C GLY A 85 4.49 -10.51 -14.06
N SER A 86 4.44 -10.34 -12.73
CA SER A 86 3.90 -9.12 -12.11
C SER A 86 4.92 -7.98 -12.05
N ASP A 87 6.21 -8.27 -12.26
CA ASP A 87 7.34 -7.37 -12.10
C ASP A 87 8.17 -7.17 -13.36
N SER A 88 7.70 -7.68 -14.51
CA SER A 88 8.45 -7.69 -15.77
C SER A 88 8.53 -6.33 -16.49
N SER A 89 7.87 -5.30 -15.98
CA SER A 89 7.73 -4.01 -16.68
C SER A 89 8.40 -2.83 -16.00
N ALA A 90 8.56 -1.75 -16.77
CA ALA A 90 9.06 -0.47 -16.26
C ALA A 90 8.14 0.13 -15.16
N PHE A 91 6.86 -0.28 -15.13
CA PHE A 91 5.88 0.12 -14.13
C PHE A 91 5.67 -0.95 -13.05
N TRP A 92 6.66 -1.82 -12.80
CA TRP A 92 6.59 -2.91 -11.83
C TRP A 92 6.06 -2.47 -10.46
N LYS A 93 6.30 -1.24 -10.00
CA LYS A 93 5.77 -0.76 -8.71
C LYS A 93 4.24 -0.79 -8.59
N VAL A 94 3.56 -0.68 -9.73
CA VAL A 94 2.10 -0.74 -9.85
C VAL A 94 1.65 -2.18 -10.08
N ALA A 95 2.37 -2.89 -10.94
CA ALA A 95 2.01 -4.23 -11.40
C ALA A 95 2.38 -5.34 -10.39
N VAL A 96 3.44 -5.14 -9.59
CA VAL A 96 4.03 -6.20 -8.77
C VAL A 96 3.05 -6.71 -7.74
N ARG A 97 3.07 -8.03 -7.60
CA ARG A 97 2.29 -8.77 -6.64
C ARG A 97 3.23 -9.65 -5.84
N VAL A 98 3.11 -9.59 -4.52
CA VAL A 98 3.84 -10.45 -3.60
C VAL A 98 2.87 -11.51 -3.10
N VAL A 99 3.24 -12.77 -3.28
CA VAL A 99 2.50 -13.92 -2.75
C VAL A 99 3.05 -14.24 -1.37
N CYS A 100 2.17 -14.30 -0.38
CA CYS A 100 2.48 -14.79 0.96
C CYS A 100 1.80 -16.15 1.15
N THR A 101 2.60 -17.18 1.41
CA THR A 101 2.14 -18.55 1.60
C THR A 101 2.49 -19.02 3.00
N LYS A 102 1.50 -19.52 3.73
CA LYS A 102 1.68 -20.19 5.02
C LYS A 102 1.81 -21.68 4.81
N ILE A 103 2.95 -22.24 5.20
CA ILE A 103 3.28 -23.65 4.95
C ILE A 103 3.61 -24.34 6.27
N ASN A 104 3.10 -25.55 6.45
CA ASN A 104 3.50 -26.45 7.52
C ASN A 104 4.82 -27.15 7.13
N LYS A 105 5.90 -26.90 7.88
CA LYS A 105 7.26 -27.39 7.61
C LYS A 105 7.36 -28.92 7.66
N VAL A 106 6.52 -29.58 8.45
CA VAL A 106 6.58 -31.04 8.67
C VAL A 106 5.88 -31.78 7.53
N THR A 107 4.74 -31.27 7.10
CA THR A 107 3.91 -31.93 6.08
C THR A 107 4.13 -31.39 4.67
N GLY A 108 4.74 -30.21 4.54
CA GLY A 108 4.86 -29.49 3.27
C GLY A 108 3.53 -28.91 2.76
N ILE A 109 2.46 -28.99 3.54
CA ILE A 109 1.13 -28.56 3.12
C ILE A 109 1.01 -27.04 3.24
N VAL A 110 0.47 -26.42 2.18
CA VAL A 110 0.06 -25.01 2.17
C VAL A 110 -1.25 -24.86 2.93
N GLU A 111 -1.23 -24.11 4.03
CA GLU A 111 -2.42 -23.82 4.85
C GLU A 111 -3.21 -22.60 4.36
N ALA A 112 -2.53 -21.60 3.80
CA ALA A 112 -3.14 -20.39 3.29
C ALA A 112 -2.21 -19.69 2.30
N THR A 113 -2.79 -19.01 1.30
CA THR A 113 -2.08 -18.15 0.35
C THR A 113 -2.83 -16.85 0.20
N ARG A 114 -2.12 -15.73 0.21
CA ARG A 114 -2.67 -14.40 -0.07
C ARG A 114 -1.73 -13.65 -1.00
N ILE A 115 -2.30 -12.78 -1.82
CA ILE A 115 -1.55 -11.94 -2.75
C ILE A 115 -1.73 -10.49 -2.31
N MET A 116 -0.63 -9.73 -2.29
CA MET A 116 -0.61 -8.33 -1.90
C MET A 116 0.07 -7.47 -2.97
N ASN A 117 -0.34 -6.22 -3.09
CA ASN A 117 0.35 -5.24 -3.92
C ASN A 117 1.62 -4.70 -3.22
N LEU A 118 2.42 -3.90 -3.93
CA LEU A 118 3.65 -3.31 -3.36
C LEU A 118 3.38 -2.54 -2.07
N TYR A 119 2.30 -1.76 -2.04
CA TYR A 119 1.96 -0.92 -0.90
C TYR A 119 1.70 -1.76 0.37
N GLN A 120 0.82 -2.76 0.26
CA GLN A 120 0.47 -3.68 1.34
C GLN A 120 1.71 -4.45 1.81
N PHE A 121 2.57 -4.86 0.89
CA PHE A 121 3.84 -5.51 1.22
C PHE A 121 4.77 -4.61 2.03
N ILE A 122 4.97 -3.35 1.61
CA ILE A 122 5.83 -2.42 2.35
C ILE A 122 5.28 -2.14 3.75
N GLN A 123 3.96 -2.06 3.91
CA GLN A 123 3.35 -1.91 5.23
C GLN A 123 3.62 -3.14 6.12
N LEU A 124 3.37 -4.35 5.59
CA LEU A 124 3.65 -5.59 6.31
C LEU A 124 5.14 -5.73 6.69
N TYR A 125 6.03 -5.41 5.76
CA TYR A 125 7.48 -5.45 5.97
C TYR A 125 7.90 -4.58 7.16
N LYS A 126 7.40 -3.34 7.24
CA LYS A 126 7.68 -2.44 8.37
C LYS A 126 7.14 -2.98 9.67
N ASP A 127 5.91 -3.50 9.66
CA ASP A 127 5.27 -4.02 10.86
C ASP A 127 6.02 -5.24 11.42
N ILE A 128 6.46 -6.15 10.55
CA ILE A 128 7.20 -7.36 10.95
C ILE A 128 8.62 -7.01 11.40
N THR A 129 9.34 -6.19 10.64
CA THR A 129 10.74 -5.83 10.99
C THR A 129 10.83 -4.99 12.26
N SER A 130 9.86 -4.09 12.51
CA SER A 130 9.78 -3.34 13.78
C SER A 130 9.61 -4.28 14.98
N GLN A 131 8.80 -5.32 14.86
CA GLN A 131 8.58 -6.29 15.94
C GLN A 131 9.76 -7.25 16.11
N ALA A 132 10.44 -7.58 15.01
CA ALA A 132 11.65 -8.38 15.06
C ALA A 132 12.75 -7.68 15.85
N ALA A 133 12.93 -6.37 15.66
CA ALA A 133 13.90 -5.58 16.39
C ALA A 133 13.65 -5.62 17.91
N GLU A 134 12.38 -5.50 18.33
CA GLU A 134 12.00 -5.56 19.75
C GLU A 134 12.29 -6.92 20.41
N VAL A 135 12.09 -8.02 19.66
CA VAL A 135 12.30 -9.39 20.17
C VAL A 135 13.79 -9.76 20.22
N LEU A 136 14.55 -9.40 19.18
CA LEU A 136 15.98 -9.75 19.09
C LEU A 136 16.85 -8.95 20.08
N ASP A 137 16.44 -7.74 20.46
CA ASP A 137 17.12 -6.96 21.52
C ASP A 137 16.87 -7.53 22.94
N ALA A 138 15.78 -8.28 23.13
CA ALA A 138 15.47 -8.94 24.40
C ALA A 138 16.24 -10.26 24.61
N GLU A 139 16.70 -10.91 23.55
CA GLU A 139 17.44 -12.19 23.61
C GLU A 139 18.94 -12.02 23.96
N GLY A 140 19.41 -10.79 24.19
CA GLY A 140 20.73 -10.51 24.78
C GLY A 140 20.85 -10.88 26.28
N GLY A 141 19.78 -11.39 26.91
CA GLY A 141 19.75 -11.62 28.36
C GLY A 141 18.85 -12.77 28.82
N CYS A 142 19.09 -14.01 28.40
CA CYS A 142 18.97 -15.17 29.29
C CYS A 142 19.46 -16.46 28.62
N ALA A 143 20.58 -16.99 29.11
CA ALA A 143 20.96 -18.37 28.86
C ALA A 143 20.33 -19.26 29.94
N GLY A 144 19.43 -20.15 29.52
CA GLY A 144 19.10 -21.39 30.22
C GLY A 144 17.74 -21.46 30.92
N ALA A 145 16.83 -22.30 30.40
CA ALA A 145 16.28 -23.48 31.09
C ALA A 145 15.32 -24.24 30.17
N SER A 146 15.34 -25.56 30.33
CA SER A 146 14.67 -26.60 29.57
C SER A 146 13.16 -26.74 29.82
N GLY A 147 12.43 -27.06 28.75
CA GLY A 147 11.39 -28.10 28.70
C GLY A 147 10.08 -27.86 29.42
N GLU A 148 9.00 -27.64 28.65
CA GLU A 148 7.67 -28.17 28.91
C GLU A 148 6.78 -28.00 27.66
N GLU A 149 6.41 -29.12 27.04
CA GLU A 149 5.35 -29.15 26.04
C GLU A 149 3.99 -29.08 26.75
N SER A 150 3.24 -28.00 26.53
CA SER A 150 1.82 -28.02 26.16
C SER A 150 1.19 -26.62 26.26
N SER A 151 0.28 -26.37 25.32
CA SER A 151 -0.71 -25.28 25.31
C SER A 151 -0.28 -23.94 24.68
N GLU A 152 -0.69 -23.79 23.41
CA GLU A 152 -0.99 -22.52 22.73
C GLU A 152 0.10 -21.44 22.71
N THR A 153 1.33 -21.80 22.32
CA THR A 153 2.23 -20.79 21.74
C THR A 153 1.60 -20.35 20.42
N SER A 154 0.91 -19.20 20.41
CA SER A 154 0.36 -18.58 19.21
C SER A 154 1.46 -18.52 18.16
N CYS A 155 1.40 -19.40 17.16
CA CYS A 155 2.46 -19.47 16.16
C CYS A 155 2.54 -18.12 15.44
N GLN A 156 3.73 -17.53 15.44
CA GLN A 156 3.98 -16.20 14.87
C GLN A 156 3.56 -16.15 13.39
N ALA A 157 3.73 -17.27 12.68
CA ALA A 157 3.21 -17.45 11.32
C ALA A 157 1.69 -17.23 11.21
N SER A 158 0.87 -17.69 12.17
CA SER A 158 -0.58 -17.40 12.15
C SER A 158 -0.89 -15.96 12.50
N MET A 159 -0.15 -15.36 13.44
CA MET A 159 -0.33 -13.94 13.79
C MET A 159 -0.05 -13.03 12.58
N TRP A 160 1.07 -13.23 11.89
CA TRP A 160 1.41 -12.44 10.70
C TRP A 160 0.52 -12.76 9.51
N MET A 161 0.09 -14.02 9.33
CA MET A 161 -0.92 -14.33 8.32
C MET A 161 -2.24 -13.60 8.61
N GLY A 162 -2.61 -13.42 9.88
CA GLY A 162 -3.75 -12.59 10.28
C GLY A 162 -3.59 -11.12 9.86
N ARG A 163 -2.39 -10.55 9.97
CA ARG A 163 -2.12 -9.18 9.48
C ARG A 163 -2.11 -9.08 7.97
N VAL A 164 -1.52 -10.04 7.28
CA VAL A 164 -1.59 -10.13 5.81
C VAL A 164 -3.05 -10.15 5.39
N LYS A 165 -3.87 -11.00 6.02
CA LYS A 165 -5.30 -11.06 5.79
C LYS A 165 -5.94 -9.68 6.01
N GLN A 166 -5.69 -9.02 7.14
CA GLN A 166 -6.22 -7.68 7.40
C GLN A 166 -5.84 -6.66 6.31
N LEU A 167 -4.58 -6.64 5.86
CA LEU A 167 -4.10 -5.71 4.82
C LEU A 167 -4.73 -5.99 3.45
N THR A 168 -4.97 -7.26 3.13
CA THR A 168 -5.59 -7.66 1.86
C THR A 168 -7.12 -7.54 1.88
N ASP A 169 -7.75 -7.77 3.04
CA ASP A 169 -9.20 -7.67 3.23
C ASP A 169 -9.67 -6.21 3.27
N GLU A 170 -8.78 -5.23 3.49
CA GLU A 170 -9.11 -3.81 3.34
C GLU A 170 -9.54 -3.45 1.89
N GLU A 171 -9.24 -4.29 0.92
CA GLU A 171 -9.72 -4.21 -0.46
C GLU A 171 -10.92 -5.15 -0.74
N GLU A 172 -11.51 -5.79 0.26
CA GLU A 172 -12.71 -6.62 0.11
C GLU A 172 -13.99 -5.81 0.31
N CYS A 173 -15.02 -6.15 -0.47
CA CYS A 173 -16.32 -5.52 -0.39
C CYS A 173 -16.99 -5.86 0.94
N CYS A 174 -17.28 -4.84 1.74
CA CYS A 174 -17.93 -4.98 3.04
C CYS A 174 -19.36 -5.58 3.01
N ILE A 175 -19.96 -5.75 1.83
CA ILE A 175 -21.29 -6.37 1.68
C ILE A 175 -21.20 -7.89 1.52
N CYS A 176 -20.29 -8.37 0.65
CA CYS A 176 -20.16 -9.80 0.37
C CYS A 176 -18.95 -10.47 1.03
N MET A 177 -17.99 -9.69 1.54
CA MET A 177 -16.76 -10.17 2.17
C MET A 177 -15.95 -11.12 1.28
N ASP A 178 -15.98 -10.87 -0.04
CA ASP A 178 -15.37 -11.75 -1.06
C ASP A 178 -14.88 -10.94 -2.28
N GLY A 179 -15.78 -10.20 -2.94
CA GLY A 179 -15.43 -9.42 -4.12
C GLY A 179 -14.54 -8.21 -3.79
N LYS A 180 -13.64 -7.83 -4.69
CA LYS A 180 -12.79 -6.63 -4.57
C LYS A 180 -13.63 -5.35 -4.47
N ALA A 181 -13.31 -4.46 -3.54
CA ALA A 181 -13.96 -3.17 -3.33
C ALA A 181 -13.43 -2.11 -4.32
N ASP A 182 -13.74 -2.28 -5.60
CA ASP A 182 -13.24 -1.50 -6.73
C ASP A 182 -14.16 -0.35 -7.18
N LEU A 183 -15.42 -0.32 -6.75
CA LEU A 183 -16.35 0.77 -7.02
C LEU A 183 -16.43 1.73 -5.85
N ILE A 184 -16.10 3.01 -6.08
CA ILE A 184 -16.14 4.07 -5.07
C ILE A 184 -17.35 4.96 -5.33
N LEU A 185 -18.26 5.05 -4.36
CA LEU A 185 -19.38 5.99 -4.42
C LEU A 185 -18.90 7.43 -4.13
N PRO A 186 -19.65 8.49 -4.51
CA PRO A 186 -19.27 9.89 -4.26
C PRO A 186 -19.01 10.24 -2.79
N CYS A 187 -19.52 9.44 -1.86
CA CYS A 187 -19.25 9.52 -0.43
C CYS A 187 -17.92 8.87 0.02
N ALA A 188 -17.08 8.43 -0.92
CA ALA A 188 -15.80 7.74 -0.72
C ALA A 188 -15.89 6.36 -0.02
N HIS A 189 -17.05 5.71 -0.05
CA HIS A 189 -17.19 4.32 0.39
C HIS A 189 -17.04 3.36 -0.79
N SER A 190 -16.30 2.28 -0.58
CA SER A 190 -15.93 1.32 -1.62
C SER A 190 -16.64 -0.02 -1.46
N PHE A 191 -17.03 -0.63 -2.59
CA PHE A 191 -17.73 -1.90 -2.66
C PHE A 191 -17.38 -2.62 -3.97
N CYS A 192 -17.69 -3.90 -4.10
CA CYS A 192 -17.60 -4.57 -5.41
C CYS A 192 -18.79 -4.19 -6.29
N GLN A 193 -18.54 -4.12 -7.60
CA GLN A 193 -19.57 -3.82 -8.61
C GLN A 193 -20.84 -4.66 -8.40
N LYS A 194 -20.71 -5.99 -8.26
CA LYS A 194 -21.84 -6.93 -8.09
C LYS A 194 -22.76 -6.57 -6.92
N CYS A 195 -22.20 -6.09 -5.81
CA CYS A 195 -22.99 -5.74 -4.63
C CYS A 195 -23.70 -4.39 -4.80
N ILE A 196 -23.04 -3.43 -5.44
CA ILE A 196 -23.64 -2.12 -5.68
C ILE A 196 -24.69 -2.16 -6.78
N ASP A 197 -24.50 -2.94 -7.84
CA ASP A 197 -25.53 -3.15 -8.86
C ASP A 197 -26.83 -3.65 -8.23
N LYS A 198 -26.74 -4.76 -7.47
CA LYS A 198 -27.89 -5.34 -6.74
C LYS A 198 -28.55 -4.37 -5.77
N TRP A 199 -27.76 -3.51 -5.11
CA TRP A 199 -28.30 -2.52 -4.18
C TRP A 199 -29.01 -1.39 -4.92
N SER A 200 -28.42 -0.94 -6.03
CA SER A 200 -28.88 0.18 -6.85
C SER A 200 -30.22 -0.07 -7.55
N ASP A 201 -30.57 -1.34 -7.78
CA ASP A 201 -31.87 -1.77 -8.31
C ASP A 201 -33.06 -1.23 -7.48
N ARG A 202 -32.86 -1.08 -6.15
CA ARG A 202 -33.93 -0.69 -5.22
C ARG A 202 -33.60 0.57 -4.40
N ASN A 203 -32.33 0.97 -4.32
CA ASN A 203 -31.88 2.05 -3.46
C ASN A 203 -30.94 2.99 -4.20
N ARG A 204 -31.18 4.30 -4.09
CA ARG A 204 -30.27 5.34 -4.64
C ARG A 204 -29.40 5.99 -3.57
N ASN A 205 -28.95 5.22 -2.59
CA ASN A 205 -28.15 5.72 -1.47
C ASN A 205 -26.99 4.78 -1.15
N CYS A 206 -25.95 5.30 -0.52
CA CYS A 206 -24.83 4.49 -0.06
C CYS A 206 -25.29 3.50 1.04
N PRO A 207 -24.93 2.20 0.94
CA PRO A 207 -25.23 1.20 1.96
C PRO A 207 -24.69 1.53 3.37
N ILE A 208 -23.58 2.28 3.44
CA ILE A 208 -22.92 2.63 4.70
C ILE A 208 -23.49 3.94 5.27
N CYS A 209 -23.36 5.05 4.54
CA CYS A 209 -23.68 6.38 5.08
C CYS A 209 -25.05 6.92 4.66
N ARG A 210 -25.80 6.18 3.82
CA ARG A 210 -27.13 6.55 3.30
C ARG A 210 -27.17 7.87 2.51
N LEU A 211 -26.02 8.44 2.16
CA LEU A 211 -25.95 9.60 1.27
C LEU A 211 -26.55 9.24 -0.09
N GLN A 212 -27.42 10.09 -0.63
CA GLN A 212 -28.00 9.86 -1.95
C GLN A 212 -26.92 9.90 -3.03
N VAL A 213 -26.95 8.90 -3.89
CA VAL A 213 -26.13 8.83 -5.10
C VAL A 213 -26.95 9.47 -6.21
N THR A 214 -26.86 10.80 -6.33
CA THR A 214 -27.54 11.54 -7.40
C THR A 214 -26.80 11.29 -8.71
N ALA A 215 -27.52 10.75 -9.69
CA ALA A 215 -27.02 10.46 -11.03
C ALA A 215 -26.71 11.77 -11.78
N ALA A 216 -25.61 12.42 -11.45
CA ALA A 216 -24.87 13.25 -12.39
C ALA A 216 -23.79 12.35 -12.99
N ASN A 217 -24.20 11.45 -13.89
CA ASN A 217 -23.42 10.68 -14.88
C ASN A 217 -22.00 10.16 -14.56
N GLU A 218 -21.60 10.04 -13.30
CA GLU A 218 -20.24 9.60 -12.94
C GLU A 218 -20.33 8.59 -11.80
N SER A 219 -20.88 7.42 -12.12
CA SER A 219 -20.41 6.20 -11.49
C SER A 219 -18.94 6.07 -11.89
N TRP A 220 -18.02 6.56 -11.05
CA TRP A 220 -16.59 6.28 -11.19
C TRP A 220 -16.38 4.79 -10.92
N VAL A 221 -16.75 3.96 -11.90
CA VAL A 221 -16.20 2.61 -12.01
C VAL A 221 -14.72 2.86 -12.15
N MET A 222 -13.90 2.38 -11.21
CA MET A 222 -12.50 2.25 -11.52
C MET A 222 -12.44 1.29 -12.70
N SER A 223 -12.16 1.82 -13.89
CA SER A 223 -11.76 1.00 -15.01
C SER A 223 -10.71 0.01 -14.51
N ASP A 224 -10.68 -1.19 -15.11
CA ASP A 224 -9.57 -2.12 -14.88
C ASP A 224 -8.25 -1.35 -14.90
N ALA A 225 -7.31 -1.78 -14.05
CA ALA A 225 -6.00 -1.14 -13.97
C ALA A 225 -5.48 -0.95 -15.40
N PRO A 226 -5.19 0.30 -15.82
CA PRO A 226 -4.83 0.57 -17.20
C PRO A 226 -3.65 -0.31 -17.59
N THR A 227 -3.72 -0.90 -18.77
CA THR A 227 -2.63 -1.74 -19.28
C THR A 227 -1.36 -0.89 -19.41
N GLU A 228 -0.21 -1.56 -19.52
CA GLU A 228 1.06 -0.83 -19.70
C GLU A 228 1.04 0.01 -20.96
N GLU A 229 0.36 -0.47 -22.00
CA GLU A 229 0.11 0.24 -23.23
C GLU A 229 -0.77 1.48 -23.00
N ASP A 230 -1.82 1.39 -22.17
CA ASP A 230 -2.69 2.53 -21.85
C ASP A 230 -1.91 3.63 -21.09
N ILE A 231 -1.10 3.24 -20.10
CA ILE A 231 -0.28 4.15 -19.31
C ILE A 231 0.79 4.81 -20.20
N ALA A 232 1.49 4.02 -21.02
CA ALA A 232 2.50 4.53 -21.94
C ALA A 232 1.89 5.50 -22.97
N SER A 233 0.76 5.14 -23.56
CA SER A 233 0.03 5.99 -24.51
C SER A 233 -0.39 7.31 -23.87
N TYR A 234 -0.90 7.28 -22.64
CA TYR A 234 -1.27 8.51 -21.92
C TYR A 234 -0.07 9.41 -21.65
N ILE A 235 1.06 8.85 -21.20
CA ILE A 235 2.30 9.61 -20.96
C ILE A 235 2.84 10.23 -22.26
N LEU A 236 2.81 9.48 -23.37
CA LEU A 236 3.26 9.96 -24.67
C LEU A 236 2.36 11.08 -25.20
N ASN A 237 1.04 10.94 -25.07
CA ASN A 237 0.08 11.98 -25.47
C ASN A 237 0.30 13.27 -24.67
N LEU A 238 0.55 13.19 -23.37
CA LEU A 238 0.86 14.37 -22.55
C LEU A 238 2.18 15.05 -22.97
N ALA A 239 3.18 14.27 -23.39
CA ALA A 239 4.45 14.80 -23.87
C ALA A 239 4.29 15.50 -25.23
N ASP A 240 3.46 14.95 -26.12
CA ASP A 240 3.14 15.54 -27.42
C ASP A 240 2.30 16.82 -27.29
N GLU A 241 1.33 16.86 -26.38
CA GLU A 241 0.54 18.08 -26.11
C GLU A 241 1.38 19.19 -25.47
N ALA A 242 2.35 18.84 -24.61
CA ALA A 242 3.30 19.81 -24.06
C ALA A 242 4.24 20.40 -25.13
N GLY A 243 4.38 19.74 -26.30
CA GLY A 243 5.22 20.14 -27.42
C GLY A 243 4.57 21.09 -28.43
N HIS A 244 3.25 21.30 -28.37
CA HIS A 244 2.54 22.18 -29.30
C HIS A 244 2.15 23.51 -28.62
N PRO A 245 2.94 24.59 -28.77
CA PRO A 245 2.44 25.91 -28.42
C PRO A 245 1.21 26.18 -29.29
N HIS A 246 0.06 26.42 -28.65
CA HIS A 246 -1.14 26.93 -29.30
C HIS A 246 -0.75 27.99 -30.34
N ARG A 247 -0.88 27.66 -31.62
CA ARG A 247 -0.72 28.63 -32.69
C ARG A 247 -2.00 29.49 -32.70
N PRO A 248 -1.89 30.82 -32.62
CA PRO A 248 -3.06 31.71 -32.65
C PRO A 248 -3.82 31.62 -33.97
#